data_AF-A0A5C5W2R3-F1
#
_entry.id   AF-A0A5C5W2R3-F1
#
_cell.length_a   1.000
_cell.length_b   1.000
_cell.length_c   1.000
_cell.angle_alpha   90.00
_cell.angle_beta   90.00
_cell.angle_gamma   90.00
#
_symmetry.space_group_name_H-M   'P 1'
#
loop_
_entity.id
_entity.type
_entity.pdbx_description
1 polymer ?
#
loop_
_entity_poly.entity_id
_entity_poly.type
_entity_poly.pdbx_seq_one_letter_code
_entity_poly.pdbx_strand_id
1 'polypeptide(L)'
;MRPLLSAIAFGILVSSPLSARADEPLLVGDQLVFPSDAEIPRYLTDAERAYLKRFGPIAAPRGTTPPPTGPIHCVAEYEPMAGLLLSHQGSSGWLTILNQVAAKATTAGNALCWYVIDVAGEQTTITNAVAANGGDTSRLRFLNRFTDTIWIRDYGPRYIYEGQCRAIVDHTYNRPRPNDDAFSSWWSTQIKHAFYELPLVHGGGNYQLSALGDSNCSQLIQNENLGLSAAQIIGYWQSYQNVNTTIRTALPTSVDSTQHIDMWMQVCGDRKVVISDWPFNVGSTQDNICDTTAAAMAADGYTVYRVPARSLSGVHYTYTNVVICNNLILVPTYTNATIVAAGHNTEALTAWQTAMPGYDVQQINCQAIVSAAGIMHCIVMHVPAHLGGVNPTAYLKTLRGGEVLTPASSVEIRWISDDDVATANVDLLLSTNGGVSYDTVIASATADDGSLFWTVPDRYTPLGRIKVVARDGLGNTGFDASTGNITINGTPGPLGDMNCDGVTDILDINAFTLALSDVAAYGAAYPNCDITRADCNLDGNIDVLDINPFIAELAGAL
;
A
#
# COMPACT_ATOMS: atom_id res chain seq x y z
N MET A 1 56.98 -63.41 12.55
CA MET A 1 56.57 -62.80 11.27
C MET A 1 55.30 -61.98 11.51
N ARG A 2 55.14 -60.93 10.70
CA ARG A 2 54.18 -59.82 10.76
C ARG A 2 52.69 -60.23 10.93
N PRO A 3 51.83 -59.29 11.39
CA PRO A 3 50.47 -59.52 11.88
C PRO A 3 49.42 -59.42 10.77
N LEU A 4 48.20 -59.90 11.03
CA LEU A 4 46.99 -59.48 10.34
C LEU A 4 45.83 -59.45 11.34
N LEU A 5 45.58 -58.27 11.91
CA LEU A 5 44.28 -57.94 12.48
C LEU A 5 43.29 -57.79 11.32
N SER A 6 42.21 -58.57 11.36
CA SER A 6 41.06 -58.38 10.48
C SER A 6 40.16 -57.31 11.11
N ALA A 7 40.12 -56.13 10.50
CA ALA A 7 39.21 -55.06 10.87
C ALA A 7 37.87 -55.30 10.16
N ILE A 8 36.80 -55.45 10.96
CA ILE A 8 35.41 -55.46 10.50
C ILE A 8 35.08 -54.02 10.10
N ALA A 9 34.98 -53.76 8.80
CA ALA A 9 34.51 -52.47 8.28
C ALA A 9 32.97 -52.45 8.34
N PHE A 10 32.44 -51.69 9.30
CA PHE A 10 31.04 -51.25 9.27
C PHE A 10 30.87 -50.28 8.09
N GLY A 11 30.06 -50.67 7.11
CA GLY A 11 29.75 -49.83 5.95
C GLY A 11 28.99 -48.59 6.38
N ILE A 12 29.66 -47.44 6.34
CA ILE A 12 28.99 -46.15 6.22
C ILE A 12 28.67 -46.01 4.73
N LEU A 13 27.42 -46.29 4.36
CA LEU A 13 26.81 -45.71 3.18
C LEU A 13 26.82 -44.19 3.39
N VAL A 14 27.90 -43.55 2.97
CA VAL A 14 27.90 -42.12 2.73
C VAL A 14 26.92 -41.94 1.59
N SER A 15 25.68 -41.56 1.93
CA SER A 15 24.79 -40.94 0.95
C SER A 15 25.60 -39.85 0.28
N SER A 16 25.67 -39.92 -1.04
CA SER A 16 26.15 -38.84 -1.89
C SER A 16 25.71 -37.50 -1.31
N PRO A 17 26.54 -36.44 -1.33
CA PRO A 17 26.04 -35.13 -0.91
C PRO A 17 24.76 -34.89 -1.71
N LEU A 18 23.67 -34.54 -1.02
CA LEU A 18 22.49 -33.98 -1.64
C LEU A 18 23.00 -32.90 -2.59
N SER A 19 23.07 -33.21 -3.88
CA SER A 19 23.20 -32.19 -4.90
C SER A 19 21.93 -31.37 -4.72
N ALA A 20 22.05 -30.21 -4.06
CA ALA A 20 20.98 -29.25 -3.95
C ALA A 20 20.39 -29.10 -5.35
N ARG A 21 19.11 -29.44 -5.52
CA ARG A 21 18.45 -29.09 -6.77
C ARG A 21 18.47 -27.56 -6.83
N ALA A 22 18.85 -27.00 -7.96
CA ALA A 22 19.00 -25.55 -8.13
C ALA A 22 17.65 -24.80 -7.93
N ASP A 23 16.53 -25.51 -7.83
CA ASP A 23 15.16 -25.01 -7.77
C ASP A 23 14.44 -25.29 -6.43
N GLU A 24 15.15 -25.69 -5.36
CA GLU A 24 14.53 -25.98 -4.05
C GLU A 24 15.27 -25.37 -2.84
N PRO A 25 14.53 -24.97 -1.77
CA PRO A 25 15.15 -24.58 -0.52
C PRO A 25 15.75 -25.80 0.21
N LEU A 26 16.72 -25.52 1.07
CA LEU A 26 17.39 -26.52 1.90
C LEU A 26 16.69 -26.63 3.25
N LEU A 27 16.31 -27.85 3.66
CA LEU A 27 15.83 -28.09 5.02
C LEU A 27 17.04 -28.30 5.95
N VAL A 28 17.34 -27.30 6.78
CA VAL A 28 18.42 -27.33 7.77
C VAL A 28 17.80 -27.38 9.16
N GLY A 29 17.79 -28.57 9.77
CA GLY A 29 17.05 -28.82 11.00
C GLY A 29 15.54 -28.70 10.78
N ASP A 30 14.91 -27.72 11.43
CA ASP A 30 13.47 -27.43 11.33
C ASP A 30 13.19 -26.11 10.58
N GLN A 31 14.16 -25.61 9.80
CA GLN A 31 14.05 -24.38 9.02
C GLN A 31 14.34 -24.60 7.54
N LEU A 32 13.56 -23.92 6.68
CA LEU A 32 13.88 -23.78 5.27
C LEU A 32 14.91 -22.66 5.10
N VAL A 33 15.97 -22.95 4.35
CA VAL A 33 17.02 -22.01 3.98
C VAL A 33 16.98 -21.83 2.47
N PHE A 34 16.96 -20.57 2.03
CA PHE A 34 16.82 -20.19 0.64
C PHE A 34 18.16 -19.64 0.13
N PRO A 35 18.92 -20.38 -0.68
CA PRO A 35 20.15 -19.86 -1.30
C PRO A 35 19.81 -18.77 -2.31
N SER A 36 20.60 -17.69 -2.34
CA SER A 36 20.27 -16.52 -3.15
C SER A 36 20.35 -16.75 -4.66
N ASP A 37 21.15 -17.71 -5.10
CA ASP A 37 21.27 -18.11 -6.50
C ASP A 37 20.29 -19.21 -6.92
N ALA A 38 19.47 -19.71 -5.99
CA ALA A 38 18.50 -20.76 -6.28
C ALA A 38 17.31 -20.22 -7.11
N GLU A 39 16.97 -20.95 -8.17
CA GLU A 39 15.80 -20.72 -9.02
C GLU A 39 14.51 -21.23 -8.35
N ILE A 40 14.23 -20.75 -7.14
CA ILE A 40 13.03 -21.16 -6.39
C ILE A 40 11.77 -20.72 -7.16
N PRO A 41 10.93 -21.65 -7.63
CA PRO A 41 9.79 -21.32 -8.47
C PRO A 41 8.68 -20.62 -7.67
N ARG A 42 7.72 -20.00 -8.38
CA ARG A 42 6.59 -19.31 -7.73
C ARG A 42 5.63 -20.29 -7.04
N TYR A 43 5.48 -21.49 -7.59
CA TYR A 43 4.72 -22.57 -6.96
C TYR A 43 5.51 -23.22 -5.81
N LEU A 44 4.84 -23.95 -4.93
CA LEU A 44 5.50 -24.70 -3.84
C LEU A 44 6.47 -25.75 -4.40
N THR A 45 7.70 -25.81 -3.89
CA THR A 45 8.65 -26.89 -4.18
C THR A 45 8.28 -28.19 -3.45
N ASP A 46 8.94 -29.31 -3.75
CA ASP A 46 8.71 -30.56 -3.01
C ASP A 46 9.18 -30.42 -1.56
N ALA A 47 10.30 -29.71 -1.33
CA ALA A 47 10.79 -29.38 -0.01
C ALA A 47 9.80 -28.54 0.81
N GLU A 48 9.21 -27.49 0.22
CA GLU A 48 8.18 -26.66 0.88
C GLU A 48 6.90 -27.46 1.16
N ARG A 49 6.45 -28.31 0.24
CA ARG A 49 5.31 -29.22 0.47
C ARG A 49 5.57 -30.17 1.64
N ALA A 50 6.76 -30.77 1.68
CA ALA A 50 7.16 -31.67 2.76
C ALA A 50 7.24 -30.92 4.10
N TYR A 51 7.73 -29.68 4.08
CA TYR A 51 7.76 -28.81 5.25
C TYR A 51 6.35 -28.54 5.79
N LEU A 52 5.42 -28.08 4.95
CA LEU A 52 4.03 -27.82 5.36
C LEU A 52 3.31 -29.08 5.86
N LYS A 53 3.60 -30.25 5.27
CA LYS A 53 3.08 -31.54 5.76
C LYS A 53 3.60 -31.87 7.16
N ARG A 54 4.84 -31.50 7.49
CA ARG A 54 5.48 -31.79 8.77
C ARG A 54 5.12 -30.78 9.86
N PHE A 55 5.06 -29.49 9.53
CA PHE A 55 4.93 -28.40 10.50
C PHE A 55 3.55 -27.74 10.51
N GLY A 56 2.66 -28.12 9.58
CA GLY A 56 1.31 -27.59 9.45
C GLY A 56 1.16 -26.61 8.29
N PRO A 57 -0.08 -26.26 7.91
CA PRO A 57 -0.34 -25.23 6.92
C PRO A 57 0.16 -23.87 7.40
N ILE A 58 0.30 -22.94 6.47
CA ILE A 58 0.61 -21.54 6.77
C ILE A 58 -0.49 -21.01 7.69
N ALA A 59 -0.11 -20.51 8.85
CA ALA A 59 -1.04 -20.00 9.84
C ALA A 59 -1.34 -18.52 9.58
N ALA A 60 -2.59 -18.21 9.22
CA ALA A 60 -3.10 -16.85 9.17
C ALA A 60 -4.12 -16.58 10.29
N PRO A 61 -4.31 -15.30 10.66
CA PRO A 61 -3.49 -14.16 10.25
C PRO A 61 -2.21 -14.04 11.09
N ARG A 62 -1.10 -13.58 10.48
CA ARG A 62 0.17 -13.29 11.17
C ARG A 62 0.04 -12.19 12.25
N GLY A 63 -0.95 -11.32 12.07
CA GLY A 63 -1.38 -10.27 12.98
C GLY A 63 -2.68 -9.63 12.49
N THR A 64 -3.37 -8.88 13.34
CA THR A 64 -4.58 -8.13 12.95
C THR A 64 -4.50 -6.73 13.51
N THR A 65 -4.24 -5.74 12.65
CA THR A 65 -4.57 -4.35 12.94
C THR A 65 -6.04 -4.12 12.61
N PRO A 66 -6.73 -3.16 13.24
CA PRO A 66 -8.00 -2.69 12.69
C PRO A 66 -7.81 -2.14 11.25
N PRO A 67 -8.85 -2.12 10.40
CA PRO A 67 -8.77 -1.49 9.09
C PRO A 67 -8.49 0.02 9.20
N PRO A 68 -8.00 0.67 8.13
CA PRO A 68 -7.94 2.12 8.04
C PRO A 68 -9.33 2.72 8.25
N THR A 69 -9.38 3.93 8.81
CA THR A 69 -10.65 4.58 9.19
C THR A 69 -10.92 5.84 8.38
N GLY A 70 -9.91 6.35 7.68
CA GLY A 70 -10.07 7.48 6.77
C GLY A 70 -10.65 7.12 5.42
N PRO A 71 -10.76 8.12 4.52
CA PRO A 71 -11.05 7.87 3.11
C PRO A 71 -9.97 6.96 2.51
N ILE A 72 -10.37 5.85 1.88
CA ILE A 72 -9.44 4.86 1.32
C ILE A 72 -9.56 4.85 -0.21
N HIS A 73 -8.41 4.92 -0.88
CA HIS A 73 -8.26 4.65 -2.32
C HIS A 73 -7.20 3.57 -2.54
N CYS A 74 -7.59 2.39 -3.02
CA CYS A 74 -6.62 1.36 -3.38
C CYS A 74 -6.07 1.62 -4.78
N VAL A 75 -4.74 1.64 -4.90
CA VAL A 75 -4.09 2.15 -6.11
C VAL A 75 -3.99 1.07 -7.18
N ALA A 76 -4.52 1.34 -8.36
CA ALA A 76 -4.37 0.51 -9.54
C ALA A 76 -3.01 0.73 -10.22
N GLU A 77 -2.50 -0.29 -10.93
CA GLU A 77 -1.12 -0.27 -11.46
C GLU A 77 -0.86 0.74 -12.58
N TYR A 78 -1.93 1.19 -13.26
CA TYR A 78 -1.84 2.21 -14.31
C TYR A 78 -1.98 3.63 -13.80
N GLU A 79 -2.19 3.83 -12.49
CA GLU A 79 -2.10 5.14 -11.86
C GLU A 79 -0.63 5.60 -11.77
N PRO A 80 -0.37 6.88 -11.45
CA PRO A 80 1.00 7.38 -11.31
C PRO A 80 1.82 6.61 -10.26
N MET A 81 2.99 6.12 -10.67
CA MET A 81 3.91 5.34 -9.84
C MET A 81 5.19 6.13 -9.54
N ALA A 82 5.60 6.14 -8.27
CA ALA A 82 6.92 6.62 -7.87
C ALA A 82 8.02 5.67 -8.34
N GLY A 83 7.74 4.36 -8.37
CA GLY A 83 8.74 3.37 -8.76
C GLY A 83 8.31 1.93 -8.55
N LEU A 84 9.29 1.05 -8.70
CA LEU A 84 9.17 -0.41 -8.57
C LEU A 84 10.10 -0.92 -7.47
N LEU A 85 9.60 -1.82 -6.63
CA LEU A 85 10.40 -2.68 -5.76
C LEU A 85 10.79 -3.95 -6.53
N LEU A 86 12.04 -4.37 -6.40
CA LEU A 86 12.66 -5.48 -7.12
C LEU A 86 13.47 -6.31 -6.13
N SER A 87 13.27 -7.63 -6.09
CA SER A 87 14.05 -8.53 -5.24
C SER A 87 15.20 -9.16 -6.04
N HIS A 88 16.45 -8.98 -5.59
CA HIS A 88 17.63 -9.52 -6.29
C HIS A 88 17.88 -10.98 -5.89
N GLN A 89 17.08 -11.89 -6.42
CA GLN A 89 17.18 -13.32 -6.12
C GLN A 89 17.11 -14.17 -7.41
N GLY A 90 17.74 -15.34 -7.39
CA GLY A 90 17.70 -16.33 -8.46
C GLY A 90 18.85 -16.22 -9.47
N SER A 91 18.70 -16.92 -10.60
CA SER A 91 19.80 -17.10 -11.55
C SER A 91 20.10 -15.85 -12.38
N SER A 92 21.28 -15.85 -13.01
CA SER A 92 21.69 -14.79 -13.94
C SER A 92 20.68 -14.54 -15.08
N GLY A 93 19.93 -15.56 -15.51
CA GLY A 93 18.86 -15.43 -16.50
C GLY A 93 17.68 -14.60 -15.98
N TRP A 94 17.25 -14.83 -14.73
CA TRP A 94 16.18 -14.08 -14.09
C TRP A 94 16.62 -12.65 -13.79
N LEU A 95 17.84 -12.49 -13.27
CA LEU A 95 18.42 -11.18 -12.98
C LEU A 95 18.63 -10.34 -14.24
N THR A 96 18.90 -10.96 -15.39
CA THR A 96 18.96 -10.25 -16.68
C THR A 96 17.61 -9.62 -17.03
N ILE A 97 16.51 -10.37 -16.85
CA ILE A 97 15.14 -9.86 -17.06
C ILE A 97 14.86 -8.72 -16.08
N LEU A 98 15.16 -8.92 -14.79
CA LEU A 98 14.95 -7.92 -13.74
C LEU A 98 15.69 -6.60 -14.05
N ASN A 99 16.95 -6.69 -14.49
CA ASN A 99 17.76 -5.53 -14.85
C ASN A 99 17.28 -4.82 -16.13
N GLN A 100 16.70 -5.56 -17.08
CA GLN A 100 16.05 -4.96 -18.27
C GLN A 100 14.76 -4.24 -17.89
N VAL A 101 13.97 -4.79 -16.98
CA VAL A 101 12.78 -4.13 -16.42
C VAL A 101 13.19 -2.82 -15.74
N ALA A 102 14.17 -2.86 -14.84
CA ALA A 102 14.67 -1.68 -14.15
C ALA A 102 15.20 -0.61 -15.12
N ALA A 103 16.00 -1.01 -16.12
CA ALA A 103 16.54 -0.06 -17.10
C ALA A 103 15.46 0.69 -17.89
N LYS A 104 14.37 0.00 -18.26
CA LYS A 104 13.24 0.63 -18.96
C LYS A 104 12.39 1.47 -18.00
N ALA A 105 12.16 1.00 -16.78
CA ALA A 105 11.40 1.73 -15.77
C ALA A 105 12.07 3.05 -15.36
N THR A 106 13.41 3.06 -15.19
CA THR A 106 14.14 4.29 -14.82
C THR A 106 14.22 5.31 -15.96
N THR A 107 14.06 4.88 -17.21
CA THR A 107 14.11 5.75 -18.39
C THR A 107 12.71 6.07 -18.92
N ALA A 108 12.11 5.16 -19.68
CA ALA A 108 10.80 5.33 -20.30
C ALA A 108 9.67 5.44 -19.25
N GLY A 109 9.79 4.71 -18.14
CA GLY A 109 8.84 4.79 -17.03
C GLY A 109 9.05 6.00 -16.11
N ASN A 110 10.17 6.71 -16.22
CA ASN A 110 10.54 7.83 -15.33
C ASN A 110 10.41 7.49 -13.82
N ALA A 111 10.71 6.25 -13.45
CA ALA A 111 10.39 5.71 -12.12
C ALA A 111 11.67 5.40 -11.31
N LEU A 112 11.56 5.38 -9.99
CA LEU A 112 12.60 4.81 -9.12
C LEU A 112 12.59 3.29 -9.19
N CYS A 113 13.73 2.67 -8.94
CA CYS A 113 13.84 1.22 -8.77
C CYS A 113 14.57 0.92 -7.46
N TRP A 114 13.86 0.36 -6.49
CA TRP A 114 14.42 -0.10 -5.23
C TRP A 114 14.75 -1.58 -5.33
N TYR A 115 16.03 -1.89 -5.33
CA TYR A 115 16.54 -3.25 -5.27
C TYR A 115 16.70 -3.69 -3.82
N VAL A 116 16.02 -4.77 -3.45
CA VAL A 116 16.26 -5.53 -2.24
C VAL A 116 17.41 -6.49 -2.51
N ILE A 117 18.48 -6.35 -1.74
CA ILE A 117 19.75 -7.06 -1.90
C ILE A 117 20.15 -7.70 -0.58
N ASP A 118 20.85 -8.82 -0.66
CA ASP A 118 21.31 -9.57 0.52
C ASP A 118 22.58 -8.95 1.09
N VAL A 119 23.45 -8.45 0.21
CA VAL A 119 24.73 -7.84 0.60
C VAL A 119 25.04 -6.59 -0.22
N ALA A 120 25.63 -5.58 0.43
CA ALA A 120 26.01 -4.32 -0.20
C ALA A 120 26.94 -4.46 -1.43
N GLY A 121 27.66 -5.58 -1.57
CA GLY A 121 28.49 -5.87 -2.74
C GLY A 121 27.71 -6.03 -4.05
N GLU A 122 26.43 -6.35 -4.00
CA GLU A 122 25.57 -6.57 -5.18
C GLU A 122 25.26 -5.26 -5.91
N GLN A 123 25.32 -4.12 -5.23
CA GLN A 123 24.97 -2.81 -5.78
C GLN A 123 25.75 -2.47 -7.05
N THR A 124 27.06 -2.70 -7.05
CA THR A 124 27.93 -2.41 -8.20
C THR A 124 27.56 -3.29 -9.40
N THR A 125 27.29 -4.57 -9.16
CA THR A 125 26.89 -5.52 -10.21
C THR A 125 25.57 -5.11 -10.84
N ILE A 126 24.57 -4.78 -10.03
CA ILE A 126 23.25 -4.34 -10.47
C ILE A 126 23.36 -3.01 -11.24
N THR A 127 24.08 -2.03 -10.68
CA THR A 127 24.27 -0.71 -11.30
C THR A 127 24.90 -0.84 -12.69
N ASN A 128 25.95 -1.65 -12.82
CA ASN A 128 26.60 -1.90 -14.10
C ASN A 128 25.67 -2.62 -15.10
N ALA A 129 24.91 -3.61 -14.63
CA ALA A 129 23.97 -4.35 -15.47
C ALA A 129 22.82 -3.45 -15.97
N VAL A 130 22.25 -2.61 -15.11
CA VAL A 130 21.21 -1.65 -15.50
C VAL A 130 21.77 -0.60 -16.46
N ALA A 131 22.95 -0.05 -16.20
CA ALA A 131 23.62 0.89 -17.11
C ALA A 131 23.90 0.27 -18.48
N ALA A 132 24.35 -1.00 -18.52
CA ALA A 132 24.58 -1.72 -19.77
C ALA A 132 23.29 -1.96 -20.57
N ASN A 133 22.13 -2.00 -19.91
CA ASN A 133 20.81 -2.03 -20.55
C ASN A 133 20.25 -0.62 -20.86
N GLY A 134 21.04 0.44 -20.66
CA GLY A 134 20.67 1.83 -20.94
C GLY A 134 19.86 2.53 -19.86
N GLY A 135 19.79 1.96 -18.64
CA GLY A 135 19.03 2.52 -17.53
C GLY A 135 19.69 3.74 -16.87
N ASP A 136 18.86 4.60 -16.29
CA ASP A 136 19.31 5.72 -15.44
C ASP A 136 19.66 5.21 -14.04
N THR A 137 20.95 5.14 -13.73
CA THR A 137 21.44 4.62 -12.45
C THR A 137 21.22 5.58 -11.28
N SER A 138 20.96 6.87 -11.53
CA SER A 138 20.66 7.85 -10.47
C SER A 138 19.31 7.57 -9.78
N ARG A 139 18.46 6.76 -10.41
CA ARG A 139 17.14 6.32 -9.92
C ARG A 139 17.15 4.97 -9.22
N LEU A 140 18.33 4.35 -9.09
CA LEU A 140 18.48 3.12 -8.31
C LEU A 140 18.58 3.46 -6.82
N ARG A 141 17.89 2.66 -6.01
CA ARG A 141 17.97 2.66 -4.55
C ARG A 141 18.20 1.22 -4.10
N PHE A 142 18.97 1.03 -3.03
CA PHE A 142 19.35 -0.30 -2.58
C PHE A 142 18.94 -0.49 -1.12
N LEU A 143 18.32 -1.63 -0.84
CA LEU A 143 17.75 -2.01 0.44
C LEU A 143 18.44 -3.30 0.90
N ASN A 144 19.29 -3.22 1.92
CA ASN A 144 20.04 -4.38 2.41
C ASN A 144 19.17 -5.21 3.36
N ARG A 145 18.46 -6.20 2.82
CA ARG A 145 17.53 -7.08 3.54
C ARG A 145 17.44 -8.42 2.82
N PHE A 146 17.57 -9.50 3.59
CA PHE A 146 17.33 -10.84 3.09
C PHE A 146 15.88 -11.04 2.65
N THR A 147 15.74 -11.67 1.49
CA THR A 147 14.48 -12.16 0.93
C THR A 147 14.69 -13.63 0.53
N ASP A 148 13.63 -14.42 0.53
CA ASP A 148 13.71 -15.83 0.17
C ASP A 148 13.66 -16.02 -1.34
N THR A 149 12.92 -15.16 -2.06
CA THR A 149 12.70 -15.31 -3.50
C THR A 149 12.57 -14.01 -4.29
N ILE A 150 12.56 -14.12 -5.62
CA ILE A 150 12.40 -12.99 -6.55
C ILE A 150 10.95 -12.47 -6.63
N TRP A 151 9.97 -13.23 -6.12
CA TRP A 151 8.54 -13.06 -6.41
C TRP A 151 7.86 -11.95 -5.60
N ILE A 152 8.48 -10.76 -5.57
CA ILE A 152 8.07 -9.61 -4.74
C ILE A 152 6.65 -9.11 -5.02
N ARG A 153 6.06 -9.46 -6.17
CA ARG A 153 4.63 -9.23 -6.42
C ARG A 153 3.74 -9.90 -5.38
N ASP A 154 4.13 -11.09 -4.93
CA ASP A 154 3.23 -11.92 -4.14
C ASP A 154 3.27 -11.58 -2.65
N TYR A 155 4.40 -11.10 -2.15
CA TYR A 155 4.63 -10.78 -0.74
C TYR A 155 4.87 -9.29 -0.48
N GLY A 156 5.08 -8.50 -1.53
CA GLY A 156 5.38 -7.08 -1.42
C GLY A 156 4.19 -6.23 -0.96
N PRO A 157 4.47 -4.99 -0.55
CA PRO A 157 3.50 -4.10 0.09
C PRO A 157 2.42 -3.65 -0.90
N ARG A 158 1.15 -3.99 -0.66
CA ARG A 158 0.04 -3.42 -1.43
C ARG A 158 -0.31 -2.05 -0.89
N TYR A 159 -0.46 -1.08 -1.78
CA TYR A 159 -0.68 0.30 -1.41
C TYR A 159 -2.15 0.73 -1.49
N ILE A 160 -2.53 1.56 -0.53
CA ILE A 160 -3.69 2.43 -0.56
C ILE A 160 -3.23 3.88 -0.29
N TYR A 161 -4.10 4.85 -0.55
CA TYR A 161 -4.06 6.13 0.16
C TYR A 161 -5.11 6.12 1.27
N GLU A 162 -4.71 6.53 2.48
CA GLU A 162 -5.63 6.92 3.55
C GLU A 162 -5.61 8.46 3.65
N GLY A 163 -6.72 9.11 3.31
CA GLY A 163 -6.71 10.53 3.01
C GLY A 163 -5.84 10.81 1.78
N GLN A 164 -4.74 11.54 1.97
CA GLN A 164 -3.76 11.80 0.90
C GLN A 164 -2.41 11.11 1.14
N CYS A 165 -2.28 10.31 2.20
CA CYS A 165 -1.03 9.68 2.59
C CYS A 165 -1.01 8.23 2.12
N ARG A 166 0.11 7.77 1.53
CA ARG A 166 0.30 6.36 1.20
C ARG A 166 0.33 5.52 2.48
N ALA A 167 -0.37 4.39 2.42
CA ALA A 167 -0.37 3.37 3.46
C ALA A 167 -0.24 1.99 2.83
N ILE A 168 0.27 1.04 3.62
CA ILE A 168 0.50 -0.34 3.22
C ILE A 168 -0.57 -1.22 3.85
N VAL A 169 -1.16 -2.09 3.04
CA VAL A 169 -2.01 -3.20 3.46
C VAL A 169 -1.27 -4.49 3.15
N ASP A 170 -0.79 -5.17 4.18
CA ASP A 170 -0.05 -6.43 4.10
C ASP A 170 -0.97 -7.64 4.34
N HIS A 171 -0.57 -8.81 3.88
CA HIS A 171 -1.29 -10.07 4.06
C HIS A 171 -0.33 -11.17 4.50
N THR A 172 -0.86 -12.30 4.95
CA THR A 172 -0.03 -13.49 5.19
C THR A 172 0.31 -14.15 3.84
N TYR A 173 1.57 -14.20 3.46
CA TYR A 173 2.02 -14.80 2.21
C TYR A 173 1.69 -16.30 2.17
N ASN A 174 1.13 -16.74 1.05
CA ASN A 174 0.74 -18.14 0.81
C ASN A 174 1.91 -19.10 0.52
N ARG A 175 3.13 -18.78 0.94
CA ARG A 175 4.30 -19.67 0.89
C ARG A 175 5.03 -19.72 2.25
N PRO A 176 5.69 -20.84 2.60
CA PRO A 176 6.50 -20.95 3.81
C PRO A 176 7.87 -20.24 3.63
N ARG A 177 7.83 -18.96 3.26
CA ARG A 177 8.96 -18.08 2.92
C ARG A 177 8.96 -16.90 3.88
N PRO A 178 9.51 -17.07 5.10
CA PRO A 178 9.30 -16.12 6.19
C PRO A 178 9.97 -14.76 6.00
N ASN A 179 11.07 -14.67 5.24
CA ASN A 179 11.76 -13.39 4.99
C ASN A 179 11.00 -12.54 3.97
N ASP A 180 10.45 -13.20 2.94
CA ASP A 180 9.50 -12.63 1.97
C ASP A 180 8.24 -12.13 2.70
N ASP A 181 7.63 -13.02 3.48
CA ASP A 181 6.42 -12.78 4.27
C ASP A 181 6.57 -11.55 5.20
N ALA A 182 7.73 -11.38 5.82
CA ALA A 182 8.02 -10.27 6.72
C ALA A 182 8.46 -8.97 6.02
N PHE A 183 8.52 -8.92 4.69
CA PHE A 183 9.11 -7.79 3.96
C PHE A 183 8.29 -6.50 4.12
N SER A 184 6.97 -6.57 3.92
CA SER A 184 6.07 -5.40 3.93
C SER A 184 6.09 -4.67 5.28
N SER A 185 6.09 -5.40 6.39
CA SER A 185 6.14 -4.80 7.74
C SER A 185 7.45 -4.05 7.97
N TRP A 186 8.59 -4.62 7.58
CA TRP A 186 9.88 -3.93 7.65
C TRP A 186 9.96 -2.74 6.71
N TRP A 187 9.46 -2.88 5.48
CA TRP A 187 9.47 -1.80 4.50
C TRP A 187 8.68 -0.60 5.02
N SER A 188 7.52 -0.84 5.64
CA SER A 188 6.71 0.22 6.24
C SER A 188 7.48 1.08 7.24
N THR A 189 8.39 0.49 8.03
CA THR A 189 9.21 1.25 8.98
C THR A 189 10.34 2.04 8.31
N GLN A 190 10.83 1.58 7.15
CA GLN A 190 11.88 2.29 6.42
C GLN A 190 11.35 3.57 5.77
N ILE A 191 10.13 3.52 5.26
CA ILE A 191 9.49 4.67 4.60
C ILE A 191 8.50 5.42 5.50
N LYS A 192 8.26 4.93 6.72
CA LYS A 192 7.32 5.49 7.71
C LYS A 192 5.87 5.59 7.24
N HIS A 193 5.44 4.69 6.36
CA HIS A 193 4.04 4.65 5.95
C HIS A 193 3.20 3.88 6.98
N ALA A 194 1.93 4.27 7.11
CA ALA A 194 0.98 3.51 7.91
C ALA A 194 0.89 2.06 7.41
N PHE A 195 0.72 1.12 8.34
CA PHE A 195 0.75 -0.30 8.07
C PHE A 195 -0.49 -0.99 8.63
N TYR A 196 -1.15 -1.78 7.80
CA TYR A 196 -2.36 -2.52 8.12
C TYR A 196 -2.22 -3.99 7.76
N GLU A 197 -2.63 -4.88 8.64
CA GLU A 197 -2.59 -6.33 8.40
C GLU A 197 -3.98 -6.82 7.99
N LEU A 198 -4.13 -7.12 6.70
CA LEU A 198 -5.29 -7.78 6.12
C LEU A 198 -5.33 -9.24 6.60
N PRO A 199 -6.44 -9.69 7.19
CA PRO A 199 -6.53 -11.02 7.80
C PRO A 199 -6.80 -12.13 6.77
N LEU A 200 -5.98 -12.20 5.72
CA LEU A 200 -6.06 -13.20 4.65
C LEU A 200 -4.69 -13.83 4.38
N VAL A 201 -4.70 -15.13 4.07
CA VAL A 201 -3.63 -15.78 3.32
C VAL A 201 -3.77 -15.39 1.85
N HIS A 202 -2.72 -14.90 1.23
CA HIS A 202 -2.79 -14.44 -0.15
C HIS A 202 -1.42 -14.46 -0.84
N GLY A 203 -1.44 -14.63 -2.17
CA GLY A 203 -0.31 -14.27 -3.05
C GLY A 203 -0.74 -13.07 -3.88
N GLY A 204 -0.05 -11.94 -3.72
CA GLY A 204 -0.41 -10.64 -4.31
C GLY A 204 -0.62 -10.62 -5.83
N GLY A 205 0.00 -11.53 -6.59
CA GLY A 205 -0.27 -11.70 -8.03
C GLY A 205 -1.68 -12.22 -8.33
N ASN A 206 -2.38 -12.79 -7.35
CA ASN A 206 -3.77 -13.21 -7.48
C ASN A 206 -4.79 -12.07 -7.23
N TYR A 207 -4.44 -10.83 -7.58
CA TYR A 207 -5.33 -9.68 -7.40
C TYR A 207 -5.10 -8.61 -8.46
N GLN A 208 -6.18 -8.18 -9.09
CA GLN A 208 -6.21 -7.15 -10.13
C GLN A 208 -7.32 -6.15 -9.80
N LEU A 209 -7.06 -4.85 -9.92
CA LEU A 209 -8.06 -3.82 -9.62
C LEU A 209 -8.04 -2.66 -10.61
N SER A 210 -9.14 -1.92 -10.64
CA SER A 210 -9.26 -0.65 -11.33
C SER A 210 -9.25 0.51 -10.33
N ALA A 211 -8.88 1.71 -10.77
CA ALA A 211 -8.91 2.92 -9.97
C ALA A 211 -10.35 3.34 -9.60
N LEU A 212 -11.37 2.72 -10.23
CA LEU A 212 -12.78 2.94 -9.92
C LEU A 212 -13.27 2.14 -8.70
N GLY A 213 -12.40 1.33 -8.08
CA GLY A 213 -12.70 0.59 -6.87
C GLY A 213 -13.35 -0.77 -7.12
N ASP A 214 -13.29 -1.32 -8.33
CA ASP A 214 -13.64 -2.73 -8.58
C ASP A 214 -12.38 -3.58 -8.70
N SER A 215 -12.44 -4.81 -8.19
CA SER A 215 -11.30 -5.73 -8.17
C SER A 215 -11.69 -7.16 -8.48
N ASN A 216 -10.70 -7.96 -8.87
CA ASN A 216 -10.85 -9.33 -9.30
C ASN A 216 -9.72 -10.19 -8.71
N CYS A 217 -10.07 -11.38 -8.25
CA CYS A 217 -9.13 -12.41 -7.82
C CYS A 217 -9.59 -13.78 -8.32
N SER A 218 -8.70 -14.76 -8.37
CA SER A 218 -9.11 -16.14 -8.65
C SER A 218 -9.65 -16.83 -7.40
N GLN A 219 -10.45 -17.88 -7.61
CA GLN A 219 -11.00 -18.75 -6.58
C GLN A 219 -9.95 -19.37 -5.63
N LEU A 220 -8.66 -19.31 -5.97
CA LEU A 220 -7.57 -19.70 -5.08
C LEU A 220 -7.70 -19.07 -3.68
N ILE A 221 -8.15 -17.82 -3.58
CA ILE A 221 -8.29 -17.13 -2.28
C ILE A 221 -9.18 -17.93 -1.31
N GLN A 222 -10.22 -18.60 -1.81
CA GLN A 222 -11.12 -19.39 -0.98
C GLN A 222 -10.47 -20.71 -0.51
N ASN A 223 -9.60 -21.28 -1.34
CA ASN A 223 -8.91 -22.53 -1.03
C ASN A 223 -7.83 -22.32 0.05
N GLU A 224 -7.26 -21.12 0.10
CA GLU A 224 -6.18 -20.76 1.04
C GLU A 224 -6.71 -20.24 2.39
N ASN A 225 -7.97 -19.78 2.44
CA ASN A 225 -8.58 -19.20 3.64
C ASN A 225 -9.71 -20.09 4.17
N LEU A 226 -9.40 -21.35 4.44
CA LEU A 226 -10.35 -22.33 4.96
C LEU A 226 -10.95 -21.85 6.28
N GLY A 227 -12.28 -21.73 6.33
CA GLY A 227 -13.02 -21.22 7.49
C GLY A 227 -13.62 -19.83 7.28
N LEU A 228 -13.25 -19.12 6.22
CA LEU A 228 -13.91 -17.89 5.80
C LEU A 228 -14.86 -18.16 4.62
N SER A 229 -16.04 -17.54 4.67
CA SER A 229 -16.94 -17.48 3.51
C SER A 229 -16.42 -16.47 2.48
N ALA A 230 -16.85 -16.61 1.21
CA ALA A 230 -16.54 -15.64 0.16
C ALA A 230 -16.94 -14.21 0.56
N ALA A 231 -18.09 -14.04 1.22
CA ALA A 231 -18.56 -12.73 1.67
C ALA A 231 -17.65 -12.11 2.76
N GLN A 232 -17.10 -12.92 3.67
CA GLN A 232 -16.14 -12.44 4.67
C GLN A 232 -14.81 -12.04 4.01
N ILE A 233 -14.31 -12.83 3.07
CA ILE A 233 -13.09 -12.53 2.32
C ILE A 233 -13.25 -11.20 1.57
N ILE A 234 -14.34 -11.03 0.81
CA ILE A 234 -14.65 -9.78 0.11
C ILE A 234 -14.83 -8.62 1.10
N GLY A 235 -15.49 -8.86 2.25
CA GLY A 235 -15.66 -7.87 3.30
C GLY A 235 -14.35 -7.33 3.87
N TYR A 236 -13.32 -8.17 3.99
CA TYR A 236 -11.98 -7.72 4.41
C TYR A 236 -11.34 -6.83 3.36
N TRP A 237 -11.35 -7.17 2.08
CA TRP A 237 -10.85 -6.24 1.06
C TRP A 237 -11.64 -4.93 1.02
N GLN A 238 -12.96 -4.99 1.19
CA GLN A 238 -13.78 -3.79 1.28
C GLN A 238 -13.38 -2.90 2.47
N SER A 239 -13.13 -3.46 3.65
CA SER A 239 -12.78 -2.66 4.83
C SER A 239 -11.34 -2.13 4.82
N TYR A 240 -10.39 -2.87 4.27
CA TYR A 240 -8.97 -2.47 4.26
C TYR A 240 -8.57 -1.67 3.01
N GLN A 241 -9.25 -1.88 1.88
CA GLN A 241 -8.86 -1.34 0.58
C GLN A 241 -10.00 -0.63 -0.14
N ASN A 242 -11.23 -0.63 0.39
CA ASN A 242 -12.40 0.04 -0.20
C ASN A 242 -12.67 -0.36 -1.66
N VAL A 243 -12.65 -1.67 -1.92
CA VAL A 243 -12.81 -2.27 -3.25
C VAL A 243 -13.93 -3.31 -3.27
N ASN A 244 -14.68 -3.32 -4.38
CA ASN A 244 -15.72 -4.29 -4.68
C ASN A 244 -15.12 -5.49 -5.44
N THR A 245 -14.81 -6.56 -4.71
CA THR A 245 -14.11 -7.71 -5.27
C THR A 245 -15.04 -8.75 -5.89
N THR A 246 -14.72 -9.19 -7.10
CA THR A 246 -15.31 -10.36 -7.76
C THR A 246 -14.34 -11.54 -7.76
N ILE A 247 -14.77 -12.68 -7.24
CA ILE A 247 -14.00 -13.94 -7.28
C ILE A 247 -14.30 -14.66 -8.61
N ARG A 248 -13.26 -14.85 -9.44
CA ARG A 248 -13.33 -15.51 -10.75
C ARG A 248 -12.88 -16.96 -10.65
N THR A 249 -13.38 -17.81 -11.54
CA THR A 249 -12.92 -19.21 -11.61
C THR A 249 -11.42 -19.27 -11.90
N ALA A 250 -10.70 -20.06 -11.11
CA ALA A 250 -9.26 -20.26 -11.28
C ALA A 250 -8.97 -21.19 -12.46
N LEU A 251 -7.86 -20.94 -13.17
CA LEU A 251 -7.34 -21.90 -14.16
C LEU A 251 -6.94 -23.22 -13.47
N PRO A 252 -7.01 -24.37 -14.17
CA PRO A 252 -6.54 -25.63 -13.62
C PRO A 252 -5.05 -25.58 -13.27
N THR A 253 -4.64 -26.22 -12.17
CA THR A 253 -3.23 -26.29 -11.75
C THR A 253 -2.32 -27.00 -12.75
N SER A 254 -2.89 -27.82 -13.64
CA SER A 254 -2.18 -28.45 -14.77
C SER A 254 -1.86 -27.47 -15.91
N VAL A 255 -2.52 -26.31 -15.94
CA VAL A 255 -2.27 -25.23 -16.90
C VAL A 255 -1.43 -24.15 -16.25
N ASP A 256 -1.85 -23.66 -15.08
CA ASP A 256 -1.14 -22.67 -14.28
C ASP A 256 -1.04 -23.15 -12.83
N SER A 257 0.16 -23.55 -12.41
CA SER A 257 0.38 -24.23 -11.13
C SER A 257 0.12 -23.35 -9.91
N THR A 258 0.10 -22.02 -10.06
CA THR A 258 -0.22 -21.11 -8.95
C THR A 258 -1.65 -20.63 -8.95
N GLN A 259 -2.39 -20.78 -10.06
CA GLN A 259 -3.76 -20.28 -10.21
C GLN A 259 -3.92 -18.76 -10.03
N HIS A 260 -2.87 -17.97 -10.27
CA HIS A 260 -2.93 -16.52 -10.06
C HIS A 260 -3.66 -15.83 -11.23
N ILE A 261 -4.45 -14.80 -10.93
CA ILE A 261 -5.21 -14.07 -11.94
C ILE A 261 -4.33 -13.25 -12.90
N ASP A 262 -3.17 -12.74 -12.45
CA ASP A 262 -2.21 -12.01 -13.29
C ASP A 262 -1.58 -12.86 -14.41
N MET A 263 -1.75 -14.18 -14.36
CA MET A 263 -1.29 -15.09 -15.40
C MET A 263 -2.22 -15.12 -16.61
N TRP A 264 -3.45 -14.61 -16.51
CA TRP A 264 -4.42 -14.69 -17.61
C TRP A 264 -5.36 -13.48 -17.73
N MET A 265 -5.25 -12.51 -16.82
CA MET A 265 -6.02 -11.26 -16.84
C MET A 265 -5.20 -10.11 -16.26
N GLN A 266 -5.22 -8.96 -16.94
CA GLN A 266 -4.63 -7.70 -16.47
C GLN A 266 -5.63 -6.56 -16.66
N VAL A 267 -6.01 -5.89 -15.57
CA VAL A 267 -6.78 -4.64 -15.66
C VAL A 267 -5.78 -3.53 -15.95
N CYS A 268 -5.93 -2.86 -17.10
CA CYS A 268 -4.92 -1.93 -17.61
C CYS A 268 -5.40 -0.48 -17.71
N GLY A 269 -6.65 -0.21 -17.34
CA GLY A 269 -7.21 1.13 -17.26
C GLY A 269 -8.64 1.11 -16.74
N ASP A 270 -9.22 2.28 -16.56
CA ASP A 270 -10.63 2.42 -16.21
C ASP A 270 -11.49 1.74 -17.27
N ARG A 271 -12.24 0.70 -16.87
CA ARG A 271 -13.05 -0.12 -17.76
C ARG A 271 -12.26 -0.68 -18.97
N LYS A 272 -10.97 -0.99 -18.80
CA LYS A 272 -10.14 -1.68 -19.80
C LYS A 272 -9.44 -2.89 -19.19
N VAL A 273 -9.52 -4.02 -19.88
CA VAL A 273 -8.91 -5.28 -19.43
C VAL A 273 -8.33 -6.04 -20.62
N VAL A 274 -7.18 -6.67 -20.39
CA VAL A 274 -6.59 -7.65 -21.31
C VAL A 274 -6.75 -9.03 -20.69
N ILE A 275 -7.33 -9.97 -21.44
CA ILE A 275 -7.56 -11.35 -20.98
C ILE A 275 -6.95 -12.31 -22.01
N SER A 276 -6.30 -13.37 -21.52
CA SER A 276 -5.76 -14.43 -22.37
C SER A 276 -6.83 -15.07 -23.26
N ASP A 277 -6.43 -15.47 -24.45
CA ASP A 277 -7.20 -16.23 -25.44
C ASP A 277 -6.45 -17.52 -25.77
N TRP A 278 -7.15 -18.64 -25.95
CA TRP A 278 -6.50 -19.94 -26.16
C TRP A 278 -6.78 -20.51 -27.56
N PRO A 279 -6.27 -19.87 -28.64
CA PRO A 279 -6.64 -20.19 -30.01
C PRO A 279 -6.23 -21.60 -30.46
N PHE A 280 -5.33 -22.25 -29.73
CA PHE A 280 -4.89 -23.63 -29.99
C PHE A 280 -5.43 -24.65 -28.99
N ASN A 281 -6.25 -24.22 -28.04
CA ASN A 281 -6.92 -25.07 -27.05
C ASN A 281 -8.41 -24.70 -26.95
N VAL A 282 -9.05 -24.36 -28.09
CA VAL A 282 -10.45 -23.94 -28.12
C VAL A 282 -11.37 -24.98 -27.47
N GLY A 283 -12.26 -24.51 -26.59
CA GLY A 283 -13.19 -25.33 -25.81
C GLY A 283 -12.57 -26.08 -24.63
N SER A 284 -11.27 -25.93 -24.38
CA SER A 284 -10.64 -26.43 -23.15
C SER A 284 -11.14 -25.70 -21.91
N THR A 285 -10.87 -26.24 -20.72
CA THR A 285 -11.29 -25.62 -19.45
C THR A 285 -10.76 -24.19 -19.31
N GLN A 286 -9.47 -23.96 -19.59
CA GLN A 286 -8.85 -22.64 -19.49
C GLN A 286 -9.39 -21.65 -20.53
N ASP A 287 -9.72 -22.12 -21.72
CA ASP A 287 -10.34 -21.32 -22.78
C ASP A 287 -11.73 -20.84 -22.36
N ASN A 288 -12.59 -21.77 -21.93
CA ASN A 288 -13.93 -21.46 -21.45
C ASN A 288 -13.92 -20.49 -20.25
N ILE A 289 -12.96 -20.62 -19.33
CA ILE A 289 -12.80 -19.69 -18.20
C ILE A 289 -12.45 -18.28 -18.70
N CYS A 290 -11.50 -18.16 -19.62
CA CYS A 290 -11.08 -16.87 -20.17
C CYS A 290 -12.18 -16.21 -21.00
N ASP A 291 -12.95 -16.99 -21.77
CA ASP A 291 -14.07 -16.51 -22.58
C ASP A 291 -15.26 -16.07 -21.73
N THR A 292 -15.61 -16.88 -20.73
CA THR A 292 -16.68 -16.52 -19.79
C THR A 292 -16.32 -15.27 -19.02
N THR A 293 -15.05 -15.13 -18.60
CA THR A 293 -14.60 -13.92 -17.89
C THR A 293 -14.59 -12.70 -18.81
N ALA A 294 -14.16 -12.84 -20.06
CA ALA A 294 -14.25 -11.75 -21.04
C ALA A 294 -15.68 -11.30 -21.31
N ALA A 295 -16.62 -12.24 -21.50
CA ALA A 295 -18.02 -11.91 -21.68
C ALA A 295 -18.61 -11.20 -20.44
N ALA A 296 -18.28 -11.68 -19.24
CA ALA A 296 -18.71 -11.05 -18.00
C ALA A 296 -18.15 -9.64 -17.83
N MET A 297 -16.84 -9.44 -18.03
CA MET A 297 -16.21 -8.12 -17.96
C MET A 297 -16.83 -7.16 -18.98
N ALA A 298 -17.09 -7.61 -20.21
CA ALA A 298 -17.75 -6.80 -21.22
C ALA A 298 -19.20 -6.42 -20.81
N ALA A 299 -19.94 -7.35 -20.20
CA ALA A 299 -21.27 -7.07 -19.65
C ALA A 299 -21.21 -6.06 -18.48
N ASP A 300 -20.13 -6.10 -17.71
CA ASP A 300 -19.79 -5.12 -16.68
C ASP A 300 -19.28 -3.79 -17.27
N GLY A 301 -19.33 -3.60 -18.59
CA GLY A 301 -18.98 -2.34 -19.27
C GLY A 301 -17.49 -2.15 -19.53
N TYR A 302 -16.66 -3.19 -19.42
CA TYR A 302 -15.27 -3.13 -19.82
C TYR A 302 -15.10 -3.24 -21.34
N THR A 303 -14.12 -2.51 -21.87
CA THR A 303 -13.51 -2.86 -23.16
C THR A 303 -12.51 -3.99 -22.95
N VAL A 304 -12.79 -5.14 -23.55
CA VAL A 304 -11.97 -6.34 -23.42
C VAL A 304 -11.07 -6.49 -24.63
N TYR A 305 -9.77 -6.60 -24.37
CA TYR A 305 -8.74 -6.96 -25.34
C TYR A 305 -8.25 -8.38 -25.09
N ARG A 306 -7.78 -9.04 -26.15
CA ARG A 306 -7.38 -10.45 -26.11
C ARG A 306 -5.92 -10.59 -26.53
N VAL A 307 -5.19 -11.43 -25.81
CA VAL A 307 -3.80 -11.82 -26.14
C VAL A 307 -3.69 -13.33 -26.16
N PRO A 308 -2.90 -13.93 -27.06
CA PRO A 308 -2.80 -15.39 -27.14
C PRO A 308 -2.18 -15.99 -25.87
N ALA A 309 -2.52 -17.22 -25.54
CA ALA A 309 -1.91 -18.01 -24.49
C ALA A 309 -1.66 -19.45 -24.96
N ARG A 310 -0.62 -20.09 -24.39
CA ARG A 310 -0.24 -21.46 -24.72
C ARG A 310 0.19 -22.20 -23.45
N SER A 311 -0.17 -23.48 -23.36
CA SER A 311 0.39 -24.40 -22.39
C SER A 311 1.16 -25.47 -23.15
N LEU A 312 2.48 -25.54 -22.93
CA LEU A 312 3.36 -26.49 -23.58
C LEU A 312 4.19 -27.20 -22.52
N SER A 313 4.05 -28.52 -22.42
CA SER A 313 4.81 -29.35 -21.47
C SER A 313 4.74 -28.84 -20.02
N GLY A 314 3.57 -28.36 -19.59
CA GLY A 314 3.35 -27.82 -18.24
C GLY A 314 3.80 -26.37 -18.03
N VAL A 315 4.28 -25.69 -19.07
CA VAL A 315 4.67 -24.26 -19.03
C VAL A 315 3.56 -23.39 -19.61
N HIS A 316 3.08 -22.42 -18.83
CA HIS A 316 2.12 -21.42 -19.26
C HIS A 316 2.83 -20.21 -19.88
N TYR A 317 2.77 -20.09 -21.19
CA TYR A 317 3.22 -18.92 -21.93
C TYR A 317 2.06 -17.91 -22.03
N THR A 318 2.14 -16.83 -21.27
CA THR A 318 1.11 -15.79 -21.17
C THR A 318 1.66 -14.41 -21.52
N TYR A 319 0.81 -13.57 -22.09
CA TYR A 319 1.14 -12.18 -22.40
C TYR A 319 0.33 -11.17 -21.60
N THR A 320 -0.42 -11.62 -20.57
CA THR A 320 -1.08 -10.70 -19.62
C THR A 320 -0.15 -10.29 -18.49
N ASN A 321 0.90 -11.06 -18.23
CA ASN A 321 1.83 -10.84 -17.13
C ASN A 321 2.86 -9.74 -17.46
N VAL A 322 2.36 -8.52 -17.57
CA VAL A 322 3.07 -7.30 -18.00
C VAL A 322 3.45 -6.42 -16.81
N VAL A 323 4.35 -5.46 -17.05
CA VAL A 323 4.59 -4.36 -16.11
C VAL A 323 4.05 -3.08 -16.72
N ILE A 324 3.17 -2.38 -16.01
CA ILE A 324 2.67 -1.05 -16.38
C ILE A 324 3.26 -0.07 -15.36
N CYS A 325 4.07 0.89 -15.81
CA CYS A 325 4.67 1.87 -14.91
C CYS A 325 4.67 3.24 -15.57
N ASN A 326 3.79 4.14 -15.10
CA ASN A 326 3.52 5.41 -15.76
C ASN A 326 3.17 5.18 -17.24
N ASN A 327 3.86 5.82 -18.18
CA ASN A 327 3.60 5.67 -19.61
C ASN A 327 4.25 4.44 -20.26
N LEU A 328 4.95 3.59 -19.50
CA LEU A 328 5.64 2.39 -20.00
C LEU A 328 4.79 1.13 -19.82
N ILE A 329 4.77 0.26 -20.83
CA ILE A 329 4.27 -1.11 -20.72
C ILE A 329 5.33 -2.09 -21.21
N LEU A 330 5.66 -3.08 -20.37
CA LEU A 330 6.59 -4.16 -20.71
C LEU A 330 5.83 -5.45 -20.96
N VAL A 331 5.83 -5.89 -22.22
CA VAL A 331 5.17 -7.12 -22.68
C VAL A 331 6.19 -8.25 -22.82
N PRO A 332 5.92 -9.46 -22.30
CA PRO A 332 6.88 -10.55 -22.42
C PRO A 332 7.02 -11.03 -23.87
N THR A 333 8.17 -11.59 -24.19
CA THR A 333 8.42 -12.38 -25.41
C THR A 333 9.12 -13.67 -25.06
N TYR A 334 9.03 -14.64 -25.97
CA TYR A 334 9.61 -15.97 -25.77
C TYR A 334 10.35 -16.44 -27.00
N THR A 335 11.42 -17.23 -26.78
CA THR A 335 12.23 -17.82 -27.86
C THR A 335 11.89 -19.28 -28.13
N ASN A 336 10.95 -19.89 -27.38
CA ASN A 336 10.43 -21.22 -27.69
C ASN A 336 9.93 -21.27 -29.14
N ALA A 337 10.44 -22.22 -29.91
CA ALA A 337 10.17 -22.33 -31.35
C ALA A 337 8.68 -22.45 -31.69
N THR A 338 7.88 -23.12 -30.85
CA THR A 338 6.42 -23.25 -31.07
C THR A 338 5.71 -21.92 -30.88
N ILE A 339 6.14 -21.13 -29.89
CA ILE A 339 5.59 -19.81 -29.62
C ILE A 339 5.96 -18.83 -30.74
N VAL A 340 7.24 -18.84 -31.16
CA VAL A 340 7.74 -18.01 -32.25
C VAL A 340 7.06 -18.35 -33.57
N ALA A 341 6.94 -19.64 -33.92
CA ALA A 341 6.29 -20.09 -35.15
C ALA A 341 4.80 -19.72 -35.21
N ALA A 342 4.13 -19.64 -34.05
CA ALA A 342 2.74 -19.22 -33.96
C ALA A 342 2.55 -17.69 -34.08
N GLY A 343 3.62 -16.90 -34.08
CA GLY A 343 3.54 -15.44 -34.21
C GLY A 343 3.06 -14.70 -32.95
N HIS A 344 2.92 -15.40 -31.82
CA HIS A 344 2.27 -14.87 -30.62
C HIS A 344 2.98 -13.67 -29.99
N ASN A 345 4.32 -13.58 -30.10
CA ASN A 345 5.06 -12.40 -29.64
C ASN A 345 4.61 -11.11 -30.34
N THR A 346 4.40 -11.17 -31.67
CA THR A 346 3.96 -10.03 -32.47
C THR A 346 2.50 -9.72 -32.23
N GLU A 347 1.66 -10.76 -32.19
CA GLU A 347 0.22 -10.65 -31.90
C GLU A 347 -0.04 -9.95 -30.56
N ALA A 348 0.67 -10.38 -29.50
CA ALA A 348 0.57 -9.78 -28.18
C ALA A 348 1.02 -8.31 -28.15
N LEU A 349 2.11 -7.97 -28.85
CA LEU A 349 2.58 -6.58 -28.94
C LEU A 349 1.51 -5.67 -29.57
N THR A 350 0.93 -6.11 -30.69
CA THR A 350 -0.12 -5.35 -31.38
C THR A 350 -1.37 -5.20 -30.53
N ALA A 351 -1.79 -6.24 -29.83
CA ALA A 351 -2.94 -6.19 -28.92
C ALA A 351 -2.72 -5.17 -27.79
N TRP A 352 -1.54 -5.17 -27.16
CA TRP A 352 -1.20 -4.21 -26.10
C TRP A 352 -1.09 -2.76 -26.61
N GLN A 353 -0.49 -2.54 -27.78
CA GLN A 353 -0.45 -1.23 -28.42
C GLN A 353 -1.86 -0.70 -28.76
N THR A 354 -2.77 -1.60 -29.12
CA THR A 354 -4.18 -1.26 -29.40
C THR A 354 -4.93 -0.96 -28.10
N ALA A 355 -4.70 -1.74 -27.03
CA ALA A 355 -5.36 -1.55 -25.75
C ALA A 355 -4.97 -0.22 -25.07
N MET A 356 -3.71 0.17 -25.23
CA MET A 356 -3.07 1.27 -24.50
C MET A 356 -2.44 2.29 -25.46
N PRO A 357 -3.26 2.98 -26.29
CA PRO A 357 -2.75 3.98 -27.22
C PRO A 357 -2.06 5.12 -26.45
N GLY A 358 -0.89 5.54 -26.94
CA GLY A 358 -0.08 6.61 -26.31
C GLY A 358 0.89 6.13 -25.23
N TYR A 359 0.83 4.86 -24.82
CA TYR A 359 1.86 4.25 -23.99
C TYR A 359 3.06 3.81 -24.84
N ASP A 360 4.24 3.84 -24.24
CA ASP A 360 5.45 3.23 -24.78
C ASP A 360 5.44 1.73 -24.48
N VAL A 361 5.00 0.93 -25.44
CA VAL A 361 4.89 -0.52 -25.31
C VAL A 361 6.15 -1.18 -25.84
N GLN A 362 6.93 -1.79 -24.94
CA GLN A 362 8.19 -2.44 -25.23
C GLN A 362 8.16 -3.92 -24.86
N GLN A 363 9.07 -4.70 -25.45
CA GLN A 363 9.19 -6.14 -25.18
C GLN A 363 10.47 -6.51 -24.44
N ILE A 364 10.37 -7.54 -23.59
CA ILE A 364 11.49 -8.19 -22.89
C ILE A 364 11.40 -9.70 -23.08
N ASN A 365 12.52 -10.34 -23.40
CA ASN A 365 12.58 -11.79 -23.53
C ASN A 365 12.54 -12.46 -22.15
N CYS A 366 11.45 -13.16 -21.86
CA CYS A 366 11.17 -13.80 -20.59
C CYS A 366 11.32 -15.32 -20.63
N GLN A 367 11.98 -15.87 -21.66
CA GLN A 367 12.12 -17.32 -21.80
C GLN A 367 12.82 -17.98 -20.60
N ALA A 368 13.74 -17.28 -19.94
CA ALA A 368 14.52 -17.85 -18.83
C ALA A 368 13.70 -18.09 -17.56
N ILE A 369 12.56 -17.40 -17.37
CA ILE A 369 11.79 -17.44 -16.12
C ILE A 369 10.44 -18.15 -16.25
N VAL A 370 9.88 -18.23 -17.46
CA VAL A 370 8.50 -18.70 -17.69
C VAL A 370 8.20 -20.11 -17.15
N SER A 371 9.20 -21.00 -17.10
CA SER A 371 9.03 -22.35 -16.53
C SER A 371 8.86 -22.37 -15.02
N ALA A 372 9.22 -21.29 -14.32
CA ALA A 372 9.02 -21.12 -12.88
C ALA A 372 7.59 -20.67 -12.52
N ALA A 373 6.67 -20.73 -13.50
CA ALA A 373 5.29 -20.27 -13.43
C ALA A 373 5.16 -18.78 -13.08
N GLY A 374 6.06 -17.93 -13.53
CA GLY A 374 5.99 -16.48 -13.35
C GLY A 374 6.75 -15.73 -14.46
N ILE A 375 6.40 -14.46 -14.69
CA ILE A 375 7.03 -13.63 -15.73
C ILE A 375 7.44 -12.28 -15.11
N MET A 376 7.09 -11.12 -15.69
CA MET A 376 7.61 -9.83 -15.25
C MET A 376 6.75 -9.18 -14.17
N HIS A 377 5.42 -9.27 -14.28
CA HIS A 377 4.52 -8.74 -13.26
C HIS A 377 4.82 -9.33 -11.88
N CYS A 378 5.25 -10.58 -11.87
CA CYS A 378 5.52 -11.39 -10.67
C CYS A 378 6.79 -11.00 -9.91
N ILE A 379 7.72 -10.31 -10.58
CA ILE A 379 9.03 -9.95 -10.02
C ILE A 379 9.16 -8.44 -9.75
N VAL A 380 8.05 -7.72 -9.81
CA VAL A 380 7.97 -6.29 -9.48
C VAL A 380 6.82 -6.03 -8.53
N MET A 381 6.97 -5.02 -7.68
CA MET A 381 5.86 -4.47 -6.90
C MET A 381 5.83 -2.94 -7.03
N HIS A 382 4.66 -2.40 -7.32
CA HIS A 382 4.49 -0.96 -7.54
C HIS A 382 4.52 -0.17 -6.22
N VAL A 383 5.17 0.99 -6.25
CA VAL A 383 5.05 2.03 -5.21
C VAL A 383 4.39 3.25 -5.87
N PRO A 384 3.19 3.66 -5.45
CA PRO A 384 2.49 4.77 -6.04
C PRO A 384 3.18 6.11 -5.75
N ALA A 385 2.92 7.10 -6.61
CA ALA A 385 3.37 8.47 -6.40
C ALA A 385 2.76 9.05 -5.11
N HIS A 386 3.46 9.93 -4.41
CA HIS A 386 2.86 10.72 -3.32
C HIS A 386 1.89 11.74 -3.94
N LEU A 387 0.78 12.06 -3.24
CA LEU A 387 -0.23 12.97 -3.77
C LEU A 387 0.09 14.46 -3.51
N GLY A 388 1.02 14.76 -2.59
CA GLY A 388 1.35 16.13 -2.19
C GLY A 388 2.24 16.91 -3.17
N GLY A 389 2.76 16.25 -4.22
CA GLY A 389 3.82 16.85 -5.03
C GLY A 389 5.01 17.23 -4.13
N VAL A 390 5.56 18.43 -4.30
CA VAL A 390 6.69 18.90 -3.49
C VAL A 390 6.35 19.17 -2.01
N ASN A 391 5.07 19.13 -1.64
CA ASN A 391 4.66 19.36 -0.26
C ASN A 391 4.36 18.01 0.41
N PRO A 392 4.65 17.88 1.71
CA PRO A 392 4.19 16.73 2.47
C PRO A 392 2.66 16.74 2.55
N THR A 393 2.08 15.55 2.70
CA THR A 393 0.68 15.36 3.05
C THR A 393 0.58 14.90 4.50
N ALA A 394 -0.57 15.17 5.12
CA ALA A 394 -0.89 14.66 6.44
C ALA A 394 -2.35 14.19 6.44
N TYR A 395 -2.67 13.27 7.35
CA TYR A 395 -4.05 12.87 7.63
C TYR A 395 -4.23 12.70 9.14
N LEU A 396 -5.16 13.46 9.71
CA LEU A 396 -5.50 13.43 11.14
C LEU A 396 -6.42 12.22 11.41
N LYS A 397 -6.04 11.30 12.29
CA LYS A 397 -6.81 10.06 12.49
C LYS A 397 -7.79 10.10 13.64
N THR A 398 -7.56 10.94 14.65
CA THR A 398 -8.44 11.11 15.81
C THR A 398 -8.88 12.56 15.96
N LEU A 399 -9.90 12.83 16.78
CA LEU A 399 -10.42 14.17 17.02
C LEU A 399 -10.93 14.82 15.72
N ARG A 400 -11.63 14.03 14.88
CA ARG A 400 -12.11 14.48 13.57
C ARG A 400 -13.46 15.20 13.63
N GLY A 401 -14.17 15.13 14.75
CA GLY A 401 -15.44 15.82 15.00
C GLY A 401 -16.44 14.99 15.80
N GLY A 402 -17.22 15.67 16.64
CA GLY A 402 -18.25 15.08 17.50
C GLY A 402 -17.75 14.62 18.87
N GLU A 403 -16.43 14.58 19.09
CA GLU A 403 -15.87 14.24 20.39
C GLU A 403 -16.16 15.32 21.44
N VAL A 404 -16.42 14.89 22.68
CA VAL A 404 -16.60 15.75 23.85
C VAL A 404 -15.48 15.44 24.83
N LEU A 405 -14.62 16.42 25.07
CA LEU A 405 -13.39 16.29 25.83
C LEU A 405 -13.56 16.93 27.22
N THR A 406 -13.11 16.21 28.25
CA THR A 406 -13.09 16.72 29.62
C THR A 406 -11.73 17.36 29.93
N PRO A 407 -11.68 18.53 30.57
CA PRO A 407 -10.43 19.13 31.05
C PRO A 407 -9.57 18.16 31.86
N ALA A 408 -8.26 18.33 31.77
CA ALA A 408 -7.24 17.49 32.40
C ALA A 408 -7.23 16.01 31.97
N SER A 409 -8.16 15.55 31.12
CA SER A 409 -8.07 14.23 30.52
C SER A 409 -6.90 14.17 29.53
N SER A 410 -6.30 12.99 29.42
CA SER A 410 -5.27 12.69 28.43
C SER A 410 -5.93 12.01 27.24
N VAL A 411 -5.81 12.62 26.05
CA VAL A 411 -6.39 12.12 24.80
C VAL A 411 -5.30 11.92 23.76
N GLU A 412 -5.41 10.87 22.96
CA GLU A 412 -4.43 10.58 21.92
C GLU A 412 -4.79 11.31 20.61
N ILE A 413 -3.90 12.19 20.15
CA ILE A 413 -3.93 12.77 18.80
C ILE A 413 -3.10 11.84 17.92
N ARG A 414 -3.72 11.24 16.90
CA ARG A 414 -3.03 10.36 15.95
C ARG A 414 -3.05 10.96 14.56
N TRP A 415 -1.97 10.78 13.82
CA TRP A 415 -1.88 11.20 12.42
C TRP A 415 -1.03 10.22 11.63
N ILE A 416 -1.10 10.36 10.31
CA ILE A 416 -0.11 9.83 9.38
C ILE A 416 0.34 10.96 8.48
N SER A 417 1.51 10.81 7.88
CA SER A 417 2.10 11.76 6.96
C SER A 417 2.78 11.01 5.82
N ASP A 418 3.01 11.69 4.71
CA ASP A 418 3.67 11.12 3.55
C ASP A 418 4.26 12.22 2.67
N ASP A 419 5.40 11.94 2.04
CA ASP A 419 6.18 12.92 1.28
C ASP A 419 7.15 12.26 0.28
N ASP A 420 7.81 13.06 -0.57
CA ASP A 420 8.84 12.59 -1.49
C ASP A 420 10.26 12.54 -0.89
N VAL A 421 10.57 13.43 0.06
CA VAL A 421 11.90 13.56 0.70
C VAL A 421 11.92 13.25 2.21
N ALA A 422 10.84 12.66 2.70
CA ALA A 422 10.54 12.36 4.10
C ALA A 422 10.25 13.60 4.97
N THR A 423 9.25 13.43 5.83
CA THR A 423 8.83 14.41 6.82
C THR A 423 9.83 14.51 7.97
N ALA A 424 10.13 15.74 8.37
CA ALA A 424 11.06 16.07 9.44
C ALA A 424 10.37 16.17 10.80
N ASN A 425 9.23 16.84 10.86
CA ASN A 425 8.46 17.06 12.09
C ASN A 425 7.00 17.43 11.78
N VAL A 426 6.18 17.47 12.83
CA VAL A 426 4.81 17.96 12.76
C VAL A 426 4.51 19.02 13.83
N ASP A 427 3.60 19.95 13.50
CA ASP A 427 2.95 20.85 14.44
C ASP A 427 1.51 20.37 14.69
N LEU A 428 1.07 20.40 15.94
CA LEU A 428 -0.31 20.13 16.35
C LEU A 428 -0.94 21.40 16.89
N LEU A 429 -2.07 21.80 16.33
CA LEU A 429 -2.71 23.08 16.60
C LEU A 429 -4.18 22.87 16.99
N LEU A 430 -4.66 23.69 17.92
CA LEU A 430 -6.06 23.80 18.33
C LEU A 430 -6.64 25.12 17.81
N SER A 431 -7.79 25.00 17.16
CA SER A 431 -8.74 26.07 16.90
C SER A 431 -9.82 26.05 17.98
N THR A 432 -10.31 27.24 18.37
CA THR A 432 -11.46 27.39 19.28
C THR A 432 -12.66 28.07 18.62
N ASN A 433 -12.57 28.32 17.32
CA ASN A 433 -13.52 29.11 16.52
C ASN A 433 -13.98 28.38 15.25
N GLY A 434 -14.10 27.05 15.32
CA GLY A 434 -14.61 26.25 14.20
C GLY A 434 -13.63 26.13 13.03
N GLY A 435 -12.33 26.31 13.28
CA GLY A 435 -11.28 26.19 12.28
C GLY A 435 -10.98 27.47 11.49
N VAL A 436 -11.53 28.62 11.89
CA VAL A 436 -11.21 29.92 11.26
C VAL A 436 -9.74 30.29 11.48
N SER A 437 -9.24 30.10 12.70
CA SER A 437 -7.81 30.23 13.05
C SER A 437 -7.35 29.08 13.96
N TYR A 438 -6.03 28.91 14.06
CA TYR A 438 -5.38 27.83 14.82
C TYR A 438 -4.28 28.42 15.71
N ASP A 439 -4.70 29.32 16.60
CA ASP A 439 -3.78 30.17 17.36
C ASP A 439 -3.22 29.51 18.61
N THR A 440 -3.77 28.35 18.99
CA THR A 440 -3.30 27.58 20.15
C THR A 440 -2.40 26.44 19.68
N VAL A 441 -1.13 26.47 20.08
CA VAL A 441 -0.17 25.39 19.80
C VAL A 441 -0.33 24.30 20.86
N ILE A 442 -0.66 23.08 20.43
CA ILE A 442 -0.64 21.89 21.28
C ILE A 442 0.78 21.36 21.40
N ALA A 443 1.44 21.21 20.25
CA ALA A 443 2.84 20.82 20.14
C ALA A 443 3.43 21.47 18.89
N SER A 444 4.69 21.86 18.93
CA SER A 444 5.39 22.38 17.75
C SER A 444 6.69 21.61 17.52
N ALA A 445 6.99 21.37 16.24
CA ALA A 445 8.13 20.61 15.76
C ALA A 445 8.33 19.29 16.52
N THR A 446 7.23 18.61 16.89
CA THR A 446 7.30 17.29 17.50
C THR A 446 7.74 16.26 16.47
N ALA A 447 8.36 15.18 16.94
CA ALA A 447 8.73 14.08 16.08
C ALA A 447 7.51 13.57 15.29
N ASP A 448 7.74 13.22 14.04
CA ASP A 448 6.72 12.59 13.22
C ASP A 448 6.70 11.08 13.47
N ASP A 449 6.12 10.70 14.61
CA ASP A 449 5.99 9.32 15.10
C ASP A 449 4.52 8.82 15.13
N GLY A 450 3.60 9.62 14.60
CA GLY A 450 2.20 9.26 14.34
C GLY A 450 1.24 9.39 15.53
N SER A 451 1.72 9.79 16.72
CA SER A 451 0.84 9.97 17.88
C SER A 451 1.40 10.90 18.96
N LEU A 452 0.53 11.65 19.63
CA LEU A 452 0.86 12.45 20.79
C LEU A 452 -0.29 12.40 21.81
N PHE A 453 0.04 12.13 23.08
CA PHE A 453 -0.92 12.28 24.17
C PHE A 453 -1.01 13.74 24.60
N TRP A 454 -2.20 14.32 24.45
CA TRP A 454 -2.50 15.71 24.78
C TRP A 454 -3.32 15.78 26.05
N THR A 455 -2.85 16.57 27.03
CA THR A 455 -3.65 16.95 28.19
C THR A 455 -4.59 18.08 27.81
N VAL A 456 -5.89 17.79 27.80
CA VAL A 456 -6.94 18.74 27.40
C VAL A 456 -6.94 19.93 28.38
N PRO A 457 -6.84 21.18 27.90
CA PRO A 457 -6.84 22.36 28.76
C PRO A 457 -8.23 22.58 29.36
N ASP A 458 -8.29 23.27 30.50
CA ASP A 458 -9.54 23.77 31.05
C ASP A 458 -9.98 25.02 30.27
N ARG A 459 -10.56 24.79 29.09
CA ARG A 459 -11.03 25.84 28.19
C ARG A 459 -12.35 25.42 27.56
N TYR A 460 -13.42 26.15 27.84
CA TYR A 460 -14.69 25.90 27.17
C TYR A 460 -14.60 26.28 25.69
N THR A 461 -14.97 25.34 24.81
CA THR A 461 -15.26 25.66 23.39
C THR A 461 -16.11 24.54 22.79
N PRO A 462 -17.30 24.84 22.23
CA PRO A 462 -18.08 23.88 21.44
C PRO A 462 -17.63 23.82 19.97
N LEU A 463 -16.67 24.66 19.59
CA LEU A 463 -16.19 24.84 18.21
C LEU A 463 -14.72 24.44 18.06
N GLY A 464 -14.22 23.56 18.94
CA GLY A 464 -12.84 23.10 18.89
C GLY A 464 -12.54 22.39 17.57
N ARG A 465 -11.34 22.58 17.00
CA ARG A 465 -10.82 21.74 15.91
C ARG A 465 -9.32 21.53 16.06
N ILE A 466 -8.85 20.35 15.69
CA ILE A 466 -7.44 19.99 15.68
C ILE A 466 -6.90 20.08 14.25
N LYS A 467 -5.64 20.50 14.11
CA LYS A 467 -4.90 20.48 12.84
C LYS A 467 -3.52 19.88 13.08
N VAL A 468 -3.13 19.00 12.18
CA VAL A 468 -1.75 18.51 12.05
C VAL A 468 -1.12 19.17 10.84
N VAL A 469 0.07 19.74 11.00
CA VAL A 469 0.87 20.32 9.90
C VAL A 469 2.16 19.52 9.81
N ALA A 470 2.36 18.80 8.71
CA ALA A 470 3.61 18.11 8.43
C ALA A 470 4.59 19.05 7.71
N ARG A 471 5.88 18.94 8.05
CA ARG A 471 6.96 19.69 7.42
C ARG A 471 8.06 18.75 6.95
N ASP A 472 8.51 18.93 5.72
CA ASP A 472 9.61 18.16 5.14
C ASP A 472 10.99 18.73 5.51
N GLY A 473 12.06 18.05 5.09
CA GLY A 473 13.44 18.51 5.28
C GLY A 473 13.82 19.78 4.51
N LEU A 474 12.99 20.22 3.57
CA LEU A 474 13.20 21.42 2.74
C LEU A 474 12.39 22.63 3.23
N GLY A 475 11.54 22.45 4.23
CA GLY A 475 10.69 23.47 4.84
C GLY A 475 9.30 23.59 4.21
N ASN A 476 8.95 22.77 3.22
CA ASN A 476 7.61 22.70 2.66
C ASN A 476 6.63 22.13 3.69
N THR A 477 5.35 22.46 3.54
CA THR A 477 4.32 22.05 4.50
C THR A 477 3.04 21.61 3.81
N GLY A 478 2.38 20.65 4.42
CA GLY A 478 0.97 20.34 4.18
C GLY A 478 0.29 19.98 5.49
N PHE A 479 -1.03 19.87 5.47
CA PHE A 479 -1.81 19.71 6.69
C PHE A 479 -3.11 18.96 6.45
N ASP A 480 -3.68 18.46 7.54
CA ASP A 480 -5.07 18.03 7.62
C ASP A 480 -5.66 18.49 8.96
N ALA A 481 -6.98 18.58 9.03
CA ALA A 481 -7.69 19.09 10.19
C ALA A 481 -9.00 18.33 10.46
N SER A 482 -9.56 18.52 11.65
CA SER A 482 -10.87 18.01 12.01
C SER A 482 -11.92 18.41 10.96
N THR A 483 -12.68 17.43 10.50
CA THR A 483 -13.81 17.62 9.56
C THR A 483 -15.06 18.19 10.23
N GLY A 484 -15.18 18.04 11.54
CA GLY A 484 -16.25 18.60 12.37
C GLY A 484 -15.69 19.19 13.66
N ASN A 485 -16.56 19.83 14.44
CA ASN A 485 -16.18 20.43 15.72
C ASN A 485 -16.07 19.37 16.81
N ILE A 486 -15.10 19.54 17.69
CA ILE A 486 -15.03 18.89 19.01
C ILE A 486 -15.49 19.87 20.07
N THR A 487 -16.06 19.36 21.16
CA THR A 487 -16.41 20.16 22.33
C THR A 487 -15.37 19.94 23.41
N ILE A 488 -14.79 21.00 23.96
CA ILE A 488 -14.01 20.95 25.21
C ILE A 488 -14.91 21.49 26.32
N ASN A 489 -15.29 20.64 27.27
CA ASN A 489 -16.13 20.99 28.42
C ASN A 489 -15.31 21.64 29.53
N GLY A 490 -14.54 22.66 29.18
CA GLY A 490 -13.86 23.51 30.15
C GLY A 490 -14.82 24.37 30.95
N THR A 491 -14.29 25.00 31.98
CA THR A 491 -14.95 26.08 32.70
C THR A 491 -15.21 27.21 31.70
N PRO A 492 -16.47 27.62 31.45
CA PRO A 492 -16.77 28.83 30.70
C PRO A 492 -16.06 30.02 31.38
N GLY A 493 -15.47 30.91 30.58
CA GLY A 493 -14.95 32.16 31.16
C GLY A 493 -16.08 33.01 31.76
N PRO A 494 -15.75 34.08 32.49
CA PRO A 494 -16.74 35.00 33.02
C PRO A 494 -17.71 35.47 31.92
N LEU A 495 -19.01 35.58 32.24
CA LEU A 495 -19.97 36.20 31.31
C LEU A 495 -19.53 37.64 31.05
N GLY A 496 -19.61 38.07 29.79
CA GLY A 496 -19.18 39.40 29.41
C GLY A 496 -17.66 39.60 29.23
N ASP A 497 -16.81 38.62 29.53
CA ASP A 497 -15.38 38.67 29.15
C ASP A 497 -15.26 38.41 27.64
N MET A 498 -15.41 39.49 26.87
CA MET A 498 -15.53 39.51 25.42
C MET A 498 -14.19 39.71 24.71
N ASN A 499 -13.13 40.06 25.43
CA ASN A 499 -11.77 40.10 24.92
C ASN A 499 -10.95 38.84 25.32
N CYS A 500 -11.47 38.01 26.22
CA CYS A 500 -10.89 36.78 26.73
C CYS A 500 -9.56 36.94 27.48
N ASP A 501 -9.37 38.06 28.17
CA ASP A 501 -8.24 38.26 29.08
C ASP A 501 -8.46 37.63 30.47
N GLY A 502 -9.66 37.09 30.71
CA GLY A 502 -10.03 36.38 31.93
C GLY A 502 -10.72 37.25 32.97
N VAL A 503 -11.01 38.52 32.66
CA VAL A 503 -11.69 39.46 33.54
C VAL A 503 -12.82 40.14 32.76
N THR A 504 -14.03 40.18 33.32
CA THR A 504 -15.08 41.05 32.77
C THR A 504 -14.88 42.47 33.28
N ASP A 505 -14.37 43.37 32.44
CA ASP A 505 -14.16 44.77 32.78
C ASP A 505 -14.45 45.75 31.63
N ILE A 506 -14.20 47.03 31.86
CA ILE A 506 -14.50 48.09 30.89
C ILE A 506 -13.84 47.88 29.51
N LEU A 507 -12.76 47.10 29.43
CA LEU A 507 -12.07 46.76 28.19
C LEU A 507 -12.90 45.82 27.29
N ASP A 508 -13.91 45.14 27.85
CA ASP A 508 -14.83 44.28 27.09
C ASP A 508 -15.91 45.05 26.34
N ILE A 509 -16.20 46.30 26.69
CA ILE A 509 -17.34 47.05 26.14
C ILE A 509 -17.27 47.16 24.61
N ASN A 510 -16.09 47.44 24.06
CA ASN A 510 -15.90 47.57 22.61
C ASN A 510 -16.10 46.22 21.92
N ALA A 511 -15.58 45.15 22.52
CA ALA A 511 -15.67 43.79 22.01
C ALA A 511 -17.13 43.29 22.06
N PHE A 512 -17.84 43.52 23.16
CA PHE A 512 -19.26 43.23 23.34
C PHE A 512 -20.13 43.98 22.33
N THR A 513 -19.89 45.28 22.15
CA THR A 513 -20.62 46.09 21.16
C THR A 513 -20.38 45.58 19.74
N LEU A 514 -19.15 45.17 19.42
CA LEU A 514 -18.82 44.57 18.13
C LEU A 514 -19.53 43.23 17.93
N ALA A 515 -19.58 42.37 18.96
CA ALA A 515 -20.29 41.09 18.91
C ALA A 515 -21.79 41.26 18.60
N LEU A 516 -22.45 42.26 19.17
CA LEU A 516 -23.87 42.56 18.92
C LEU A 516 -24.13 43.14 17.53
N SER A 517 -23.19 43.94 17.00
CA SER A 517 -23.40 44.73 15.78
C SER A 517 -22.88 44.06 14.51
N ASP A 518 -21.80 43.30 14.62
CA ASP A 518 -21.18 42.58 13.51
C ASP A 518 -20.41 41.35 14.04
N VAL A 519 -21.12 40.23 14.13
CA VAL A 519 -20.59 38.92 14.55
C VAL A 519 -19.36 38.51 13.73
N ALA A 520 -19.33 38.83 12.42
CA ALA A 520 -18.21 38.47 11.56
C ALA A 520 -16.96 39.31 11.86
N ALA A 521 -17.14 40.61 12.09
CA ALA A 521 -16.05 41.50 12.50
C ALA A 521 -15.55 41.16 13.91
N TYR A 522 -16.43 40.79 14.83
CA TYR A 522 -16.03 40.29 16.16
C TYR A 522 -15.17 39.03 16.05
N GLY A 523 -15.63 38.02 15.30
CA GLY A 523 -14.87 36.78 15.08
C GLY A 523 -13.50 37.01 14.43
N ALA A 524 -13.35 38.07 13.61
CA ALA A 524 -12.07 38.48 13.05
C ALA A 524 -11.16 39.20 14.05
N ALA A 525 -11.72 40.02 14.94
CA ALA A 525 -10.98 40.80 15.93
C ALA A 525 -10.58 39.99 17.17
N TYR A 526 -11.45 39.08 17.62
CA TYR A 526 -11.30 38.25 18.82
C TYR A 526 -11.44 36.76 18.49
N PRO A 527 -10.57 36.21 17.63
CA PRO A 527 -10.75 34.86 17.07
C PRO A 527 -10.69 33.74 18.12
N ASN A 528 -10.16 33.99 19.30
CA ASN A 528 -9.99 33.00 20.37
C ASN A 528 -11.02 33.13 21.50
N CYS A 529 -12.01 34.02 21.31
CA CYS A 529 -12.99 34.34 22.31
C CYS A 529 -14.37 33.80 21.93
N ASP A 530 -15.00 33.11 22.88
CA ASP A 530 -16.30 32.50 22.66
C ASP A 530 -17.38 33.58 22.69
N ILE A 531 -17.97 33.85 21.53
CA ILE A 531 -19.01 34.88 21.41
C ILE A 531 -20.24 34.58 22.26
N THR A 532 -20.46 33.32 22.66
CA THR A 532 -21.58 32.96 23.56
C THR A 532 -21.47 33.58 24.94
N ARG A 533 -20.30 34.11 25.32
CA ARG A 533 -20.17 34.94 26.54
C ARG A 533 -20.93 36.27 26.46
N ALA A 534 -21.32 36.69 25.27
CA ALA A 534 -22.16 37.87 25.06
C ALA A 534 -23.61 37.63 25.47
N ASP A 535 -24.09 36.38 25.55
CA ASP A 535 -25.41 36.02 26.08
C ASP A 535 -25.37 36.11 27.61
N CYS A 536 -25.33 37.34 28.12
CA CYS A 536 -25.21 37.60 29.55
C CYS A 536 -26.54 37.39 30.30
N ASN A 537 -27.67 37.29 29.59
CA ASN A 537 -28.98 36.97 30.20
C ASN A 537 -29.30 35.45 30.21
N LEU A 538 -28.52 34.64 29.47
CA LEU A 538 -28.64 33.19 29.34
C LEU A 538 -29.95 32.71 28.69
N ASP A 539 -30.53 33.49 27.78
CA ASP A 539 -31.74 33.15 27.03
C ASP A 539 -31.47 32.43 25.70
N GLY A 540 -30.19 32.29 25.34
CA GLY A 540 -29.71 31.59 24.14
C GLY A 540 -29.61 32.48 22.90
N ASN A 541 -29.95 33.77 22.99
CA ASN A 541 -29.78 34.74 21.92
C ASN A 541 -28.73 35.78 22.33
N ILE A 542 -27.93 36.22 21.36
CA ILE A 542 -26.97 37.32 21.54
C ILE A 542 -27.60 38.55 20.89
N ASP A 543 -28.24 39.39 21.68
CA ASP A 543 -28.95 40.58 21.19
C ASP A 543 -28.93 41.75 22.18
N VAL A 544 -29.72 42.79 21.90
CA VAL A 544 -29.74 44.02 22.72
C VAL A 544 -30.21 43.79 24.15
N LEU A 545 -30.87 42.67 24.45
CA LEU A 545 -31.32 42.30 25.79
C LEU A 545 -30.15 41.93 26.71
N ASP A 546 -28.99 41.58 26.15
CA ASP A 546 -27.78 41.25 26.90
C ASP A 546 -27.04 42.46 27.46
N ILE A 547 -27.32 43.67 26.97
CA ILE A 547 -26.61 44.90 27.37
C ILE A 547 -26.74 45.15 28.88
N ASN A 548 -27.95 45.04 29.43
CA ASN A 548 -28.18 45.31 30.85
C ASN A 548 -27.53 44.26 31.77
N PRO A 549 -27.66 42.94 31.52
CA PRO A 549 -26.90 41.93 32.24
C PRO A 549 -25.39 42.10 32.09
N PHE A 550 -24.87 42.42 30.90
CA PHE A 550 -23.44 42.70 30.71
C PHE A 550 -22.96 43.87 31.59
N ILE A 551 -23.74 44.95 31.69
CA ILE A 551 -23.44 46.06 32.62
C ILE A 551 -23.44 45.60 34.09
N ALA A 552 -24.28 44.63 34.46
CA ALA A 552 -24.28 44.06 35.80
C ALA A 552 -23.01 43.23 36.07
N GLU A 553 -22.51 42.46 35.09
CA GLU A 553 -21.24 41.74 35.17
C GLU A 553 -20.06 42.71 35.35
N LEU A 554 -20.01 43.82 34.58
CA LEU A 554 -19.00 44.87 34.72
C LEU A 554 -18.97 45.53 36.10
N ALA A 555 -20.12 45.60 36.76
CA ALA A 555 -20.26 46.18 38.09
C ALA A 555 -19.90 45.20 39.22
N GLY A 556 -19.58 43.94 38.90
CA GLY A 556 -19.34 42.85 39.87
C GLY A 556 -20.58 42.52 40.69
N ALA A 557 -21.78 42.70 40.12
CA ALA A 557 -23.04 42.78 40.86
C ALA A 557 -23.87 41.48 40.89
N LEU A 558 -23.31 40.33 40.49
CA LEU A 558 -23.98 39.02 40.55
C LEU A 558 -23.10 37.95 41.21
#